data_AF-A0A8J7T2H6-F1
#
_entry.id   AF-A0A8J7T2H6-F1
#
_cell.length_a   1.000
_cell.length_b   1.000
_cell.length_c   1.000
_cell.angle_alpha   90.00
_cell.angle_beta   90.00
_cell.angle_gamma   90.00
#
_symmetry.space_group_name_H-M   'P 1'
#
loop_
_entity.id
_entity.type
_entity.pdbx_description
1 polymer ?
#
loop_
_entity_poly.entity_id
_entity_poly.type
_entity_poly.pdbx_seq_one_letter_code
_entity_poly.pdbx_strand_id
1 'polypeptide(L)'
;MNDFAFHFHGAWLHARPSGALWWPGAGLLCVSDLHLGKADRLARRGGAMLPPYEGRDTLLRLDAEIAATGATTVICLGDSFDDAEAAATLAPDLADWLARLAAGQRWVWVEGNHDPGPLALP
;
A
#
# COMPACT_ATOMS: atom_id res chain seq x y z
N MET A 1 10.64 7.55 17.41
CA MET A 1 10.42 6.97 16.06
C MET A 1 11.59 7.45 15.22
N ASN A 2 12.37 6.54 14.65
CA ASN A 2 13.57 6.91 13.87
C ASN A 2 13.19 7.01 12.40
N ASP A 3 12.73 8.18 11.96
CA ASP A 3 12.64 8.54 10.56
C ASP A 3 13.85 9.39 10.14
N PHE A 4 14.22 9.28 8.87
CA PHE A 4 15.33 10.05 8.31
C PHE A 4 14.78 11.20 7.47
N ALA A 5 14.91 12.42 7.99
CA ALA A 5 14.50 13.62 7.30
C ALA A 5 15.58 14.12 6.32
N PHE A 6 15.19 14.44 5.10
CA PHE A 6 16.09 14.98 4.07
C PHE A 6 15.37 15.98 3.17
N HIS A 7 16.16 16.83 2.49
CA HIS A 7 15.65 17.83 1.55
C HIS A 7 15.90 17.38 0.12
N PHE A 8 14.87 17.40 -0.72
CA PHE A 8 14.94 16.96 -2.12
C PHE A 8 14.02 17.83 -2.99
N HIS A 9 14.56 18.44 -4.05
CA HIS A 9 13.82 19.31 -4.97
C HIS A 9 12.89 20.34 -4.30
N GLY A 10 13.32 20.96 -3.20
CA GLY A 10 12.51 21.96 -2.49
C GLY A 10 11.48 21.40 -1.51
N ALA A 11 11.40 20.08 -1.33
CA ALA A 11 10.53 19.41 -0.36
C ALA A 11 11.33 18.83 0.82
N TRP A 12 10.78 18.94 2.02
CA TRP A 12 11.23 18.14 3.16
C TRP A 12 10.49 16.80 3.16
N LEU A 13 11.26 15.72 3.15
CA LEU A 13 10.79 14.35 3.06
C LEU A 13 11.33 13.54 4.23
N HIS A 14 10.56 12.56 4.67
CA HIS A 14 10.88 11.70 5.79
C HIS A 14 10.84 10.24 5.32
N ALA A 15 12.01 9.60 5.20
CA ALA A 15 12.09 8.17 4.94
C ALA A 15 11.78 7.40 6.23
N ARG A 16 10.77 6.54 6.16
CA ARG A 16 10.24 5.78 7.30
C ARG A 16 10.86 4.38 7.34
N PRO A 17 11.08 3.80 8.53
CA PRO A 17 11.63 2.43 8.65
C PRO A 17 10.71 1.35 8.07
N SER A 18 9.43 1.65 7.89
CA SER A 18 8.47 0.81 7.17
C SER A 18 8.71 0.71 5.66
N GLY A 19 9.57 1.58 5.10
CA GLY A 19 9.76 1.75 3.66
C GLY A 19 8.91 2.87 3.05
N ALA A 20 7.99 3.47 3.81
CA ALA A 20 7.18 4.59 3.34
C ALA A 20 7.98 5.89 3.24
N LEU A 21 7.54 6.79 2.36
CA LEU A 21 8.06 8.15 2.23
C LEU A 21 6.99 9.15 2.63
N TRP A 22 7.23 9.90 3.70
CA TRP A 22 6.29 10.92 4.19
C TRP A 22 6.72 12.33 3.74
N TRP A 23 5.78 13.08 3.17
CA TRP A 23 5.94 14.47 2.77
C TRP A 23 4.96 15.36 3.57
N PRO A 24 5.40 15.92 4.72
CA PRO A 24 4.55 16.73 5.58
C PRO A 24 3.96 17.96 4.89
N GLY A 25 4.76 18.67 4.09
CA GLY A 25 4.31 19.90 3.41
C GLY A 25 3.17 19.69 2.41
N ALA A 26 2.98 18.46 1.93
CA ALA A 26 1.89 18.08 1.03
C ALA A 26 0.81 17.22 1.72
N GLY A 27 0.99 16.85 2.99
CA GLY A 27 0.10 15.89 3.67
C GLY A 27 0.11 14.51 3.02
N LEU A 28 1.22 14.10 2.39
CA LEU A 28 1.28 12.96 1.47
C LEU A 28 2.16 11.83 2.01
N LEU A 29 1.60 10.61 2.06
CA LEU A 29 2.33 9.37 2.29
C LEU A 29 2.47 8.60 0.98
N CYS A 30 3.69 8.29 0.56
CA CYS A 30 3.97 7.48 -0.62
C CYS A 30 4.47 6.10 -0.19
N VAL A 31 3.88 5.05 -0.76
CA VAL A 31 4.27 3.65 -0.59
C VAL A 31 4.39 3.00 -1.98
N SER A 32 5.00 1.82 -2.07
CA SER A 32 5.24 1.11 -3.33
C SER A 32 5.36 -0.40 -3.06
N ASP A 33 5.19 -1.23 -4.09
CA ASP A 33 5.44 -2.68 -4.04
C ASP A 33 4.69 -3.41 -2.90
N LEU A 34 3.41 -3.07 -2.68
CA LEU A 34 2.60 -3.67 -1.60
C LEU A 34 2.34 -5.16 -1.82
N HIS A 35 2.26 -5.60 -3.08
CA HIS A 35 2.03 -6.99 -3.48
C HIS A 35 0.88 -7.69 -2.72
N LEU A 36 -0.26 -7.01 -2.59
CA LEU A 36 -1.45 -7.60 -1.99
C LEU A 36 -1.93 -8.82 -2.80
N GLY A 37 -2.35 -9.88 -2.08
CA GLY A 37 -2.87 -11.12 -2.68
C GLY A 37 -1.83 -12.18 -3.07
N LYS A 38 -0.57 -12.03 -2.65
CA LYS A 38 0.52 -12.99 -2.94
C LYS A 38 0.31 -14.40 -2.39
N ALA A 39 -0.20 -14.51 -1.17
CA ALA A 39 -0.58 -15.80 -0.60
C ALA A 39 -1.68 -16.48 -1.44
N ASP A 40 -2.69 -15.72 -1.88
CA ASP A 40 -3.78 -16.22 -2.71
C ASP A 40 -3.28 -16.68 -4.07
N ARG A 41 -2.37 -15.92 -4.72
CA ARG A 41 -1.74 -16.35 -5.98
C ARG A 41 -1.03 -17.69 -5.85
N LEU A 42 -0.25 -17.88 -4.79
CA LEU A 42 0.47 -19.13 -4.57
C LEU A 42 -0.48 -20.30 -4.28
N ALA A 43 -1.56 -20.06 -3.53
CA ALA A 43 -2.61 -21.06 -3.33
C ALA A 43 -3.31 -21.44 -4.66
N ARG A 44 -3.68 -20.46 -5.50
CA ARG A 44 -4.27 -20.70 -6.83
C ARG A 44 -3.37 -21.51 -7.75
N ARG A 45 -2.04 -21.30 -7.66
CA ARG A 45 -1.04 -21.98 -8.50
C ARG A 45 -0.55 -23.32 -7.93
N GLY A 46 -1.13 -23.81 -6.83
CA GLY A 46 -0.73 -25.08 -6.19
C GLY A 46 0.68 -25.04 -5.59
N GLY A 47 1.18 -23.84 -5.26
CA GLY A 47 2.48 -23.64 -4.63
C GLY A 47 2.47 -23.93 -3.13
N ALA A 48 3.59 -23.67 -2.46
CA ALA A 48 3.67 -23.75 -1.01
C ALA A 48 2.63 -22.79 -0.39
N MET A 49 1.84 -23.31 0.56
CA MET A 49 0.89 -22.49 1.32
C MET A 49 1.68 -21.45 2.12
N LEU A 50 1.66 -20.21 1.65
CA LEU A 50 2.12 -19.10 2.48
C LEU A 50 1.15 -18.92 3.63
N PRO A 51 1.64 -18.41 4.76
CA PRO A 51 0.73 -18.08 5.83
C PRO A 51 -0.25 -16.98 5.39
N PRO A 52 -1.55 -17.07 5.74
CA PRO A 52 -2.61 -16.21 5.20
C PRO A 52 -2.57 -14.76 5.71
N TYR A 53 -1.49 -14.36 6.39
CA TYR A 53 -1.39 -13.09 7.10
C TYR A 53 -0.50 -12.04 6.43
N GLU A 54 0.14 -12.34 5.29
CA GLU A 54 1.01 -11.38 4.58
C GLU A 54 0.28 -10.08 4.20
N GLY A 55 -0.89 -10.18 3.57
CA GLY A 55 -1.70 -8.99 3.21
C GLY A 55 -2.18 -8.22 4.44
N ARG A 56 -2.50 -8.94 5.52
CA ARG A 56 -2.94 -8.35 6.79
C ARG A 56 -1.83 -7.57 7.48
N ASP A 57 -0.60 -8.10 7.48
CA ASP A 57 0.59 -7.42 8.03
C ASP A 57 0.94 -6.17 7.22
N THR A 58 0.83 -6.25 5.89
CA THR A 58 1.03 -5.09 4.99
C THR A 58 0.05 -3.96 5.31
N LEU A 59 -1.25 -4.26 5.41
CA LEU A 59 -2.26 -3.27 5.76
C LEU A 59 -2.11 -2.75 7.20
N LEU A 60 -1.67 -3.59 8.15
CA LEU A 60 -1.39 -3.16 9.52
C LEU A 60 -0.30 -2.08 9.57
N ARG A 61 0.79 -2.29 8.82
CA ARG A 61 1.90 -1.33 8.73
C ARG A 61 1.47 -0.04 8.05
N LEU A 62 0.68 -0.15 6.97
CA LEU A 62 0.14 1.01 6.25
C LEU A 62 -0.78 1.85 7.15
N ASP A 63 -1.70 1.21 7.86
CA ASP A 63 -2.59 1.85 8.83
C ASP A 63 -1.79 2.59 9.92
N ALA A 64 -0.78 1.93 10.48
CA ALA A 64 0.09 2.54 11.48
C ALA A 64 0.86 3.78 10.96
N GLU A 65 1.34 3.76 9.71
CA GLU A 65 2.00 4.93 9.10
C GLU A 65 1.02 6.06 8.81
N ILE A 66 -0.18 5.77 8.31
CA ILE A 66 -1.23 6.77 8.10
C ILE A 66 -1.59 7.44 9.44
N ALA A 67 -1.80 6.65 10.49
CA ALA A 67 -2.09 7.16 11.83
C ALA A 67 -0.92 7.97 12.42
N ALA A 68 0.32 7.54 12.22
CA ALA A 68 1.50 8.23 12.75
C ALA A 68 1.81 9.55 12.04
N THR A 69 1.45 9.66 10.76
CA THR A 69 1.75 10.84 9.93
C THR A 69 0.57 11.81 9.82
N GLY A 70 -0.66 11.33 10.00
CA GLY A 70 -1.87 12.10 9.72
C GLY A 70 -2.02 12.44 8.24
N ALA A 71 -1.50 11.59 7.35
CA ALA A 71 -1.56 11.80 5.91
C ALA A 71 -2.99 12.00 5.41
N THR A 72 -3.20 13.02 4.58
CA THR A 72 -4.48 13.30 3.93
C THR A 72 -4.51 12.79 2.49
N THR A 73 -3.34 12.45 1.93
CA THR A 73 -3.18 11.81 0.63
C THR A 73 -2.27 10.59 0.76
N VAL A 74 -2.66 9.47 0.18
CA VAL A 74 -1.83 8.26 0.06
C VAL A 74 -1.62 7.96 -1.43
N ILE A 75 -0.35 7.79 -1.81
CA ILE A 75 0.04 7.34 -3.15
C ILE A 75 0.61 5.93 -3.04
N CYS A 76 0.01 4.99 -3.76
CA CYS A 76 0.55 3.67 -4.00
C CYS A 76 1.26 3.68 -5.37
N LEU A 77 2.58 3.80 -5.34
CA LEU A 77 3.46 3.97 -6.49
C LEU A 77 3.89 2.62 -7.06
N GLY A 78 3.02 1.98 -7.84
CA GLY A 78 3.30 0.74 -8.57
C GLY A 78 3.24 -0.54 -7.73
N ASP A 79 2.96 -1.64 -8.42
CA ASP A 79 2.98 -3.03 -7.96
C ASP A 79 2.23 -3.23 -6.63
N SER A 80 1.05 -2.62 -6.55
CA SER A 80 0.19 -2.67 -5.38
C SER A 80 -0.43 -4.05 -5.19
N PHE A 81 -0.71 -4.74 -6.30
CA PHE A 81 -1.19 -6.11 -6.33
C PHE A 81 -0.11 -7.05 -6.85
N ASP A 82 -0.16 -8.30 -6.42
CA ASP A 82 0.85 -9.29 -6.75
C ASP A 82 0.64 -9.90 -8.16
N ASP A 83 -0.59 -9.88 -8.67
CA ASP A 83 -0.92 -10.04 -10.08
C ASP A 83 -2.29 -9.43 -10.41
N ALA A 84 -2.60 -9.36 -11.71
CA ALA A 84 -3.88 -8.86 -12.23
C ALA A 84 -5.11 -9.52 -11.59
N GLU A 85 -5.03 -10.83 -11.31
CA GLU A 85 -6.13 -11.57 -10.70
C GLU A 85 -6.26 -11.23 -9.20
N ALA A 86 -5.16 -11.02 -8.49
CA ALA A 86 -5.16 -10.61 -7.09
C ALA A 86 -5.89 -9.27 -6.85
N ALA A 87 -5.84 -8.33 -7.81
CA ALA A 87 -6.62 -7.10 -7.72
C ALA A 87 -8.14 -7.34 -7.79
N ALA A 88 -8.57 -8.38 -8.51
CA ALA A 88 -9.98 -8.74 -8.66
C ALA A 88 -10.47 -9.72 -7.58
N THR A 89 -9.56 -10.52 -7.01
CA THR A 89 -9.89 -11.59 -6.06
C THR A 89 -9.32 -11.34 -4.67
N LEU A 90 -8.99 -10.09 -4.32
CA LEU A 90 -8.50 -9.76 -3.00
C LEU A 90 -9.50 -10.25 -1.94
N ALA A 91 -8.99 -10.88 -0.88
CA ALA A 91 -9.84 -11.36 0.20
C ALA A 91 -10.77 -10.24 0.72
N PRO A 92 -12.08 -10.50 0.92
CA PRO A 92 -13.05 -9.45 1.24
C PRO A 92 -12.68 -8.61 2.48
N ASP A 93 -12.09 -9.23 3.49
CA ASP A 93 -11.66 -8.54 4.72
C ASP A 93 -10.49 -7.56 4.49
N LEU A 94 -9.58 -7.88 3.57
CA LEU A 94 -8.50 -6.98 3.15
C LEU A 94 -9.03 -5.85 2.27
N ALA A 95 -9.95 -6.15 1.35
CA ALA A 95 -10.58 -5.15 0.50
C ALA A 95 -11.39 -4.14 1.34
N ASP A 96 -12.19 -4.62 2.30
CA ASP A 96 -12.92 -3.77 3.23
C ASP A 96 -11.98 -2.91 4.07
N TRP A 97 -10.86 -3.46 4.54
CA TRP A 97 -9.89 -2.67 5.29
C TRP A 97 -9.26 -1.58 4.42
N LEU A 98 -8.82 -1.91 3.21
CA LEU A 98 -8.26 -0.94 2.28
C LEU A 98 -9.28 0.17 1.97
N ALA A 99 -10.55 -0.18 1.75
CA ALA A 99 -11.62 0.80 1.53
C ALA A 99 -11.82 1.73 2.75
N ARG A 100 -11.73 1.21 3.98
CA ARG A 100 -11.81 2.04 5.20
C ARG A 100 -10.63 3.01 5.32
N LEU A 101 -9.41 2.57 4.95
CA LEU A 101 -8.26 3.47 4.92
C LEU A 101 -8.54 4.58 3.89
N ALA A 102 -8.83 4.20 2.66
CA ALA A 102 -9.10 5.15 1.57
C ALA A 102 -10.24 6.13 1.86
N ALA A 103 -11.31 5.72 2.55
CA ALA A 103 -12.48 6.57 2.80
C ALA A 103 -12.18 7.89 3.55
N GLY A 104 -11.09 7.95 4.31
CA GLY A 104 -10.72 9.16 5.05
C GLY A 104 -9.63 10.00 4.38
N GLN A 105 -9.14 9.61 3.20
CA GLN A 105 -7.99 10.24 2.55
C GLN A 105 -8.23 10.35 1.04
N ARG A 106 -7.46 11.21 0.36
CA ARG A 106 -7.31 11.09 -1.08
C ARG A 106 -6.42 9.88 -1.37
N TRP A 107 -6.94 8.91 -2.10
CA TRP A 107 -6.17 7.74 -2.51
C TRP A 107 -5.76 7.85 -3.98
N VAL A 108 -4.52 7.48 -4.31
CA VAL A 108 -4.00 7.52 -5.68
C VAL A 108 -3.24 6.24 -5.97
N TRP A 109 -3.69 5.52 -6.99
CA TRP A 109 -2.98 4.38 -7.57
C TRP A 109 -2.15 4.86 -8.75
N VAL A 110 -0.85 4.58 -8.73
CA VAL A 110 -0.01 4.65 -9.92
C VAL A 110 0.26 3.21 -10.34
N GLU A 111 -0.11 2.85 -11.56
CA GLU A 111 0.00 1.48 -12.05
C GLU A 111 1.48 1.06 -12.21
N GLY A 112 1.81 -0.12 -11.70
CA GLY A 112 3.05 -0.83 -11.97
C GLY A 112 2.88 -1.92 -13.04
N ASN A 113 3.84 -2.82 -13.12
CA ASN A 113 3.82 -3.92 -14.09
C ASN A 113 2.82 -5.02 -13.72
N HIS A 114 2.54 -5.18 -12.42
CA HIS A 114 1.64 -6.19 -11.89
C HIS A 114 0.18 -5.73 -11.79
N ASP A 115 -0.08 -4.44 -11.91
CA ASP A 115 -1.41 -3.85 -11.73
C ASP A 115 -2.22 -3.92 -13.05
N PRO A 116 -3.47 -4.43 -13.04
CA PRO A 116 -4.23 -4.78 -14.25
C PRO A 116 -4.82 -3.63 -15.08
N GLY A 117 -4.29 -2.40 -15.00
CA GLY A 117 -5.01 -1.23 -15.48
C GLY A 117 -6.13 -0.80 -14.49
N PRO A 118 -7.16 -0.05 -14.91
CA PRO A 118 -8.03 0.68 -13.98
C PRO A 118 -8.65 -0.23 -12.93
N LEU A 119 -8.30 0.05 -11.68
CA LEU A 119 -8.74 -0.71 -10.51
C LEU A 119 -10.18 -0.33 -10.16
N ALA A 120 -10.99 -1.32 -9.79
CA ALA A 120 -12.31 -1.10 -9.20
C ALA A 120 -12.25 -0.81 -7.69
N LEU A 121 -11.06 -0.43 -7.19
CA LEU A 121 -10.78 -0.09 -5.81
C LEU A 121 -10.73 1.43 -5.68
N PRO A 122 -11.12 1.98 -4.51
CA PRO A 122 -11.23 3.43 -4.28
C PRO A 122 -9.91 4.18 -4.51
#